data_AF-A0A853M6A0-F1
#
_entry.id   AF-A0A853M6A0-F1
#
_cell.length_a   1.000
_cell.length_b   1.000
_cell.length_c   1.000
_cell.angle_alpha   90.00
_cell.angle_beta   90.00
_cell.angle_gamma   90.00
#
_symmetry.space_group_name_H-M   'P 1'
#
loop_
_entity.id
_entity.type
_entity.pdbx_description
1 polymer ?
#
loop_
_entity_poly.entity_id
_entity_poly.type
_entity_poly.pdbx_seq_one_letter_code
_entity_poly.pdbx_strand_id
1 'polypeptide(L)'
;MQELRVDTAGLPAMAGRWAASAGELTATAAPVGLGLPCQPSAAAVNAAHVDIAVFTASLAARVDTHSIHVGEANGGYLTNEAEAANEMEAVPPRVIGV
;
A
#
# COMPACT_ATOMS: atom_id res chain seq x y z
N MET A 1 24.23 -5.15 21.01
CA MET A 1 23.68 -4.33 19.91
C MET A 1 22.68 -5.21 19.19
N GLN A 2 21.40 -4.88 19.24
CA GLN A 2 20.37 -5.60 18.48
C GLN A 2 20.29 -4.90 17.11
N GLU A 3 20.52 -5.63 16.02
CA GLU A 3 20.40 -5.07 14.68
C GLU A 3 18.93 -4.72 14.42
N LEU A 4 18.66 -3.44 14.13
CA LEU A 4 17.35 -3.01 13.66
C LEU A 4 17.22 -3.44 12.20
N ARG A 5 16.59 -4.59 11.95
CA ARG A 5 16.30 -5.08 10.60
C ARG A 5 14.87 -4.73 10.22
N VAL A 6 14.69 -4.31 8.97
CA VAL A 6 13.37 -4.17 8.37
C VAL A 6 12.78 -5.57 8.16
N ASP A 7 11.52 -5.77 8.55
CA ASP A 7 10.79 -7.01 8.29
C ASP A 7 10.37 -7.07 6.81
N THR A 8 11.31 -7.51 5.97
CA THR A 8 11.10 -7.60 4.51
C THR A 8 10.13 -8.71 4.10
N ALA A 9 9.75 -9.61 5.01
CA ALA A 9 8.71 -10.59 4.80
C ALA A 9 7.32 -10.04 5.15
N GLY A 10 7.24 -9.22 6.21
CA GLY A 10 6.01 -8.58 6.66
C GLY A 10 5.54 -7.43 5.76
N LEU A 11 6.46 -6.69 5.13
CA LEU A 11 6.12 -5.56 4.26
C LEU A 11 5.24 -5.96 3.05
N PRO A 12 5.57 -7.00 2.25
CA PRO A 12 4.71 -7.46 1.17
C PRO A 12 3.33 -7.95 1.65
N ALA A 13 3.28 -8.63 2.79
CA ALA A 13 2.01 -9.11 3.36
C ALA A 13 1.10 -7.94 3.78
N MET A 14 1.68 -6.87 4.32
CA MET A 14 0.96 -5.65 4.67
C MET A 14 0.49 -4.90 3.43
N ALA A 15 1.35 -4.75 2.42
CA ALA A 15 1.02 -4.13 1.15
C ALA A 15 -0.14 -4.88 0.44
N GLY A 16 -0.06 -6.21 0.37
CA GLY A 16 -1.12 -7.04 -0.20
C GLY A 16 -2.46 -6.88 0.51
N ARG A 17 -2.45 -6.77 1.85
CA ARG A 17 -3.67 -6.48 2.62
C ARG A 17 -4.27 -5.11 2.31
N TRP A 18 -3.43 -4.09 2.16
CA TRP A 18 -3.90 -2.74 1.79
C TRP A 18 -4.52 -2.72 0.39
N ALA A 19 -3.88 -3.38 -0.58
CA ALA A 19 -4.43 -3.53 -1.92
C ALA A 19 -5.78 -4.29 -1.92
N ALA A 20 -5.89 -5.35 -1.12
CA ALA A 20 -7.15 -6.07 -0.96
C ALA A 20 -8.26 -5.16 -0.40
N SER A 21 -7.98 -4.40 0.65
CA SER A 21 -8.95 -3.45 1.22
C SER A 21 -9.33 -2.33 0.25
N ALA A 22 -8.40 -1.84 -0.58
CA ALA A 22 -8.70 -0.87 -1.63
C ALA A 22 -9.63 -1.44 -2.72
N GLY A 23 -9.40 -2.70 -3.11
CA GLY A 23 -10.28 -3.44 -4.02
C GLY A 23 -11.69 -3.65 -3.46
N GLU A 24 -11.80 -4.01 -2.18
CA GLU A 24 -13.10 -4.14 -1.49
C GLU A 24 -13.85 -2.81 -1.44
N LEU A 25 -13.13 -1.71 -1.19
CA LEU A 25 -13.71 -0.38 -1.14
C LEU A 25 -14.29 0.05 -2.50
N THR A 26 -13.60 -0.29 -3.59
CA THR A 26 -14.06 0.00 -4.97
C THR A 26 -15.17 -0.94 -5.44
N ALA A 27 -15.27 -2.15 -4.89
CA ALA A 27 -16.34 -3.09 -5.19
C ALA A 27 -17.69 -2.71 -4.54
N THR A 28 -17.70 -1.75 -3.61
CA THR A 28 -18.92 -1.34 -2.91
C THR A 28 -19.84 -0.54 -3.82
N ALA A 29 -20.94 -1.16 -4.28
CA ALA A 29 -21.94 -0.50 -5.10
C ALA A 29 -22.92 0.31 -4.25
N ALA A 30 -23.29 1.51 -4.74
CA ALA A 30 -24.36 2.29 -4.12
C ALA A 30 -25.72 1.58 -4.28
N PRO A 31 -26.62 1.65 -3.27
CA PRO A 31 -27.96 1.10 -3.40
C PRO A 31 -28.73 1.81 -4.51
N VAL A 32 -29.32 1.04 -5.43
CA VAL A 32 -30.18 1.57 -6.50
C VAL A 32 -31.64 1.65 -6.03
N GLY A 33 -32.34 2.71 -6.40
CA GLY A 33 -33.80 2.82 -6.21
C GLY A 33 -34.28 3.34 -4.84
N LEU A 34 -33.57 4.29 -4.22
CA LEU A 34 -33.93 4.87 -2.91
C LEU A 34 -35.06 5.93 -2.99
N GLY A 35 -36.20 5.55 -3.57
CA GLY A 35 -37.42 6.37 -3.61
C GLY A 35 -37.79 6.91 -4.99
N LEU A 36 -38.89 7.67 -5.03
CA LEU A 36 -39.38 8.27 -6.27
C LEU A 36 -38.51 9.48 -6.67
N PRO A 37 -38.18 9.65 -7.96
CA PRO A 37 -37.30 10.72 -8.45
C PRO A 37 -37.85 12.13 -8.23
N CYS A 38 -39.14 12.27 -7.91
CA CYS A 38 -39.77 13.54 -7.58
C CYS A 38 -39.57 13.97 -6.11
N GLN A 39 -38.98 13.13 -5.26
CA GLN A 39 -38.74 13.44 -3.85
C GLN A 39 -37.39 14.16 -3.69
N PRO A 40 -37.34 15.39 -3.13
CA PRO A 40 -36.09 16.10 -2.89
C PRO A 40 -35.11 15.32 -2.01
N SER A 41 -35.63 14.55 -1.06
CA SER A 41 -34.82 13.66 -0.20
C SER A 41 -34.12 12.56 -1.00
N ALA A 42 -34.80 11.95 -1.98
CA ALA A 42 -34.21 10.93 -2.85
C ALA A 42 -33.08 11.53 -3.70
N ALA A 43 -33.26 12.75 -4.22
CA ALA A 43 -32.21 13.48 -4.95
C ALA A 43 -30.99 13.78 -4.05
N ALA A 44 -31.21 14.24 -2.81
CA ALA A 44 -30.13 14.51 -1.86
C ALA A 44 -29.34 13.23 -1.48
N VAL A 45 -30.04 12.12 -1.23
CA VAL A 45 -29.39 10.82 -0.93
C VAL A 45 -28.60 10.31 -2.13
N ASN A 46 -29.11 10.46 -3.35
CA ASN A 46 -28.38 10.09 -4.55
C ASN A 46 -27.09 10.92 -4.72
N ALA A 47 -27.16 12.24 -4.49
CA ALA A 47 -25.98 13.11 -4.52
C ALA A 47 -24.93 12.68 -3.49
N ALA A 48 -25.35 12.38 -2.26
CA ALA A 48 -24.45 11.88 -1.22
C ALA A 48 -23.78 10.54 -1.61
N HIS A 49 -24.51 9.63 -2.26
CA HIS A 49 -23.90 8.38 -2.77
C HIS A 49 -22.87 8.63 -3.86
N VAL A 50 -23.10 9.60 -4.76
CA VAL A 50 -22.12 9.99 -5.77
C VAL A 50 -20.85 10.54 -5.11
N ASP A 51 -20.99 11.42 -4.11
CA ASP A 51 -19.84 11.98 -3.39
C ASP A 51 -19.04 10.90 -2.66
N ILE A 52 -19.74 9.95 -2.00
CA ILE A 52 -19.11 8.80 -1.35
C ILE A 52 -18.37 7.93 -2.38
N ALA A 53 -18.95 7.68 -3.55
CA ALA A 53 -18.32 6.89 -4.61
C ALA A 53 -17.02 7.56 -5.11
N VAL A 54 -17.04 8.88 -5.32
CA VAL A 54 -15.85 9.64 -5.73
C VAL A 54 -14.77 9.61 -4.63
N PHE A 55 -15.15 9.80 -3.38
CA PHE A 55 -14.23 9.76 -2.25
C PHE A 55 -13.59 8.38 -2.08
N THR A 56 -14.40 7.31 -2.12
CA THR A 56 -13.95 5.93 -1.96
C THR A 56 -13.02 5.50 -3.10
N ALA A 57 -13.31 5.85 -4.35
CA ALA A 57 -12.41 5.63 -5.48
C ALA A 57 -11.06 6.35 -5.29
N SER A 58 -11.10 7.61 -4.84
CA SER A 58 -9.89 8.40 -4.59
C SER A 58 -9.04 7.81 -3.45
N LEU A 59 -9.70 7.34 -2.39
CA LEU A 59 -9.05 6.67 -1.26
C LEU A 59 -8.40 5.36 -1.70
N ALA A 60 -9.13 4.52 -2.45
CA ALA A 60 -8.61 3.26 -2.98
C ALA A 60 -7.35 3.48 -3.82
N ALA A 61 -7.39 4.41 -4.78
CA ALA A 61 -6.23 4.75 -5.61
C ALA A 61 -5.00 5.18 -4.80
N ARG A 62 -5.21 5.97 -3.73
CA ARG A 62 -4.12 6.39 -2.84
C ARG A 62 -3.54 5.21 -2.07
N VAL A 63 -4.39 4.33 -1.54
CA VAL A 63 -3.97 3.14 -0.79
C VAL A 63 -3.19 2.19 -1.69
N ASP A 64 -3.66 1.96 -2.93
CA ASP A 64 -2.96 1.13 -3.91
C ASP A 64 -1.59 1.71 -4.28
N THR A 65 -1.52 3.02 -4.50
CA THR A 65 -0.24 3.71 -4.77
C THR A 65 0.76 3.49 -3.63
N HIS A 66 0.31 3.61 -2.38
CA HIS A 66 1.18 3.34 -1.23
C HIS A 66 1.58 1.87 -1.11
N SER A 67 0.67 0.94 -1.40
CA SER A 67 0.98 -0.50 -1.45
C SER A 67 2.12 -0.79 -2.44
N ILE A 68 2.06 -0.20 -3.64
CA ILE A 68 3.11 -0.32 -4.66
C ILE A 68 4.43 0.24 -4.14
N HIS A 69 4.45 1.47 -3.62
CA HIS A 69 5.67 2.08 -3.09
C HIS A 69 6.31 1.26 -1.95
N VAL A 70 5.50 0.63 -1.09
CA VAL A 70 6.03 -0.27 -0.04
C VAL A 70 6.65 -1.53 -0.66
N GLY A 71 6.04 -2.08 -1.71
CA GLY A 71 6.62 -3.19 -2.48
C GLY A 71 7.97 -2.82 -3.11
N GLU A 72 8.07 -1.65 -3.72
CA GLU A 72 9.31 -1.12 -4.30
C GLU A 72 10.38 -0.90 -3.23
N ALA A 73 10.03 -0.28 -2.11
CA ALA A 73 10.94 -0.07 -0.98
C ALA A 73 11.47 -1.40 -0.42
N ASN A 74 10.61 -2.41 -0.32
CA ASN A 74 11.02 -3.76 0.09
C ASN A 74 12.07 -4.36 -0.86
N GLY A 75 11.86 -4.23 -2.17
CA GLY A 75 12.84 -4.63 -3.18
C GLY A 75 14.17 -3.88 -3.00
N GLY A 76 14.11 -2.57 -2.76
CA GLY A 76 15.29 -1.75 -2.46
C GLY A 76 16.07 -2.23 -1.24
N TYR A 77 15.39 -2.57 -0.14
CA TYR A 77 16.05 -3.12 1.06
C TYR A 77 16.76 -4.46 0.79
N LEU A 78 16.13 -5.35 0.01
CA LEU A 78 16.72 -6.64 -0.34
C LEU A 78 17.98 -6.48 -1.21
N THR A 79 17.92 -5.59 -2.20
CA THR A 79 19.08 -5.28 -3.05
C THR A 79 20.22 -4.68 -2.23
N ASN A 80 19.93 -3.71 -1.36
CA ASN A 80 20.93 -3.07 -0.52
C ASN A 80 21.63 -4.07 0.43
N GLU A 81 20.89 -5.00 1.05
CA GLU A 81 21.49 -6.03 1.90
C GLU A 81 22.40 -6.98 1.10
N ALA A 82 21.99 -7.37 -0.10
CA ALA A 82 22.79 -8.22 -0.98
C ALA A 82 24.08 -7.52 -1.46
N GLU A 83 23.99 -6.24 -1.83
CA GLU A 83 25.15 -5.42 -2.21
C GLU A 83 26.11 -5.24 -1.04
N ALA A 84 25.59 -4.89 0.15
CA ALA A 84 26.41 -4.74 1.35
C ALA A 84 27.14 -6.05 1.74
N ALA A 85 26.47 -7.20 1.63
CA ALA A 85 27.10 -8.50 1.86
C ALA A 85 28.26 -8.76 0.89
N ASN A 86 28.07 -8.48 -0.40
CA ASN A 86 29.12 -8.61 -1.41
C ASN A 86 30.30 -7.67 -1.14
N GLU A 87 30.03 -6.41 -0.75
CA GLU A 87 31.07 -5.45 -0.38
C GLU A 87 31.87 -5.91 0.83
N MET A 88 31.21 -6.48 1.85
CA MET A 88 31.88 -7.02 3.04
C MET A 88 32.77 -8.23 2.72
N GLU A 89 32.33 -9.13 1.83
CA GLU A 89 33.15 -10.26 1.37
C GLU A 89 34.37 -9.80 0.56
N ALA A 90 34.25 -8.68 -0.14
CA ALA A 90 35.35 -8.11 -0.93
C ALA A 90 36.44 -7.43 -0.08
N VAL A 91 36.22 -7.19 1.23
CA VAL A 91 37.23 -6.58 2.11
C VAL A 91 38.33 -7.59 2.42
N PRO A 92 39.58 -7.39 1.95
CA PRO A 92 40.67 -8.30 2.26
C PRO A 92 41.05 -8.23 3.76
N PRO A 93 41.59 -9.31 4.34
CA PRO A 93 42.02 -9.33 5.75
C PRO A 93 43.07 -8.25 5.99
N ARG A 94 42.94 -7.51 7.10
CA ARG A 94 43.95 -6.52 7.51
C ARG A 94 45.28 -7.22 7.75
N VAL A 95 46.30 -6.88 6.96
CA VAL A 95 47.69 -7.22 7.25
C VAL A 95 48.13 -6.35 8.42
N ILE A 96 48.10 -6.90 9.64
CA ILE A 96 48.73 -6.27 10.79
C ILE A 96 50.19 -6.71 10.77
N GLY A 97 51.07 -5.86 10.24
CA GLY A 97 52.51 -6.08 10.26
C GLY A 97 53.04 -5.99 11.70
N VAL A 98 53.81 -7.01 12.10
CA VAL A 98 54.60 -7.06 13.35
C VAL A 98 55.92 -6.36 13.14
#